data_AF-A0ABD3SE19-F1
#
_entry.id   AF-A0ABD3SE19-F1
#
_cell.length_a   1.000
_cell.length_b   1.000
_cell.length_c   1.000
_cell.angle_alpha   90.00
_cell.angle_beta   90.00
_cell.angle_gamma   90.00
#
_symmetry.space_group_name_H-M   'P 1'
#
loop_
_entity.id
_entity.type
_entity.pdbx_description
1 polymer ?
#
loop_
_entity_poly.entity_id
_entity_poly.type
_entity_poly.pdbx_seq_one_letter_code
_entity_poly.pdbx_strand_id
1 'polypeptide(L)'
;MASSSRLYARLYWFCTITTLMSGGLGFLLKVPGIYRPDAYIIVAIGSDGREEDVVAAPGTGTTPFEICATYVFAIVYLGPLLGMTYAHVRGGMDAKRAAIMMPLVYHLASTVGVVYVFPHALNPDVAPIGSAAGMHAFYAVLFALLWYYAEDDMKSNAWSYRRKHVIRE
;
A
#
# COMPACT_ATOMS: atom_id res chain seq x y z
N MET A 1 5.37 30.70 -2.52
CA MET A 1 5.78 29.64 -1.57
C MET A 1 4.62 28.88 -0.93
N ALA A 2 3.39 29.43 -0.81
CA ALA A 2 2.26 28.72 -0.20
C ALA A 2 1.59 27.61 -1.06
N SER A 3 1.98 27.41 -2.32
CA SER A 3 1.35 26.42 -3.21
C SER A 3 1.89 25.00 -3.05
N SER A 4 3.20 24.84 -2.83
CA SER A 4 3.87 23.53 -2.68
C SER A 4 3.39 22.80 -1.43
N SER A 5 3.35 23.47 -0.27
CA SER A 5 2.89 22.88 1.00
C SER A 5 1.42 22.43 0.97
N ARG A 6 0.55 23.21 0.31
CA ARG A 6 -0.87 22.86 0.15
C ARG A 6 -1.06 21.68 -0.80
N LEU A 7 -0.27 21.61 -1.88
CA LEU A 7 -0.31 20.49 -2.82
C LEU A 7 0.20 19.21 -2.16
N TYR A 8 1.31 19.28 -1.43
CA TYR A 8 1.85 18.17 -0.63
C TYR A 8 0.79 17.64 0.35
N ALA A 9 0.19 18.51 1.17
CA ALA A 9 -0.82 18.09 2.13
C ALA A 9 -2.04 17.43 1.47
N ARG A 10 -2.51 17.97 0.34
CA ARG A 10 -3.63 17.39 -0.42
C ARG A 10 -3.26 16.02 -1.00
N LEU A 11 -2.08 15.90 -1.62
CA LEU A 11 -1.61 14.65 -2.20
C LEU A 11 -1.39 13.61 -1.11
N TYR A 12 -0.88 14.02 0.06
CA TYR A 12 -0.69 13.17 1.22
C TYR A 12 -2.01 12.51 1.67
N TRP A 13 -3.04 13.33 1.90
CA TRP A 13 -4.34 12.84 2.32
C TRP A 13 -5.05 12.06 1.23
N PHE A 14 -4.90 12.45 -0.03
CA PHE A 14 -5.39 11.69 -1.17
C PHE A 14 -4.80 10.28 -1.18
N CYS A 15 -3.48 10.14 -1.08
CA CYS A 15 -2.80 8.83 -1.04
C CYS A 15 -3.24 8.02 0.17
N THR A 16 -3.33 8.65 1.35
CA THR A 16 -3.74 8.00 2.60
C THR A 16 -5.16 7.46 2.51
N ILE A 17 -6.14 8.28 2.10
CA ILE A 17 -7.54 7.88 2.00
C ILE A 17 -7.75 6.83 0.90
N THR A 18 -7.13 7.01 -0.26
CA THR A 18 -7.32 6.05 -1.36
C THR A 18 -6.72 4.69 -1.00
N THR A 19 -5.57 4.64 -0.34
CA THR A 19 -4.96 3.39 0.16
C THR A 19 -5.80 2.76 1.28
N LEU A 20 -6.41 3.58 2.15
CA LEU A 20 -7.37 3.13 3.16
C LEU A 20 -8.57 2.43 2.53
N MET A 21 -9.15 3.05 1.51
CA MET A 21 -10.35 2.56 0.84
C MET A 21 -10.07 1.32 -0.01
N SER A 22 -8.98 1.32 -0.79
CA SER A 22 -8.66 0.23 -1.73
C SER A 22 -8.05 -1.00 -1.06
N GLY A 23 -7.30 -0.82 0.03
CA GLY A 23 -6.70 -1.91 0.80
C GLY A 23 -7.53 -2.24 2.04
N GLY A 24 -7.31 -1.48 3.11
CA GLY A 24 -7.81 -1.82 4.45
C GLY A 24 -9.33 -1.99 4.53
N LEU A 25 -10.08 -0.95 4.18
CA LEU A 25 -11.55 -0.97 4.31
C LEU A 25 -12.20 -1.85 3.24
N GLY A 26 -11.67 -1.86 2.02
CA GLY A 26 -12.15 -2.70 0.93
C GLY A 26 -12.07 -4.19 1.25
N PHE A 27 -10.99 -4.64 1.88
CA PHE A 27 -10.85 -6.04 2.36
C PHE A 27 -11.79 -6.33 3.55
N LEU A 28 -11.87 -5.45 4.55
CA LEU A 28 -12.75 -5.66 5.72
C LEU A 28 -14.23 -5.72 5.37
N LEU A 29 -14.67 -4.82 4.49
CA LEU A 29 -16.07 -4.74 4.04
C LEU A 29 -16.38 -5.71 2.90
N LYS A 30 -15.41 -6.54 2.49
CA LYS A 30 -15.55 -7.51 1.39
C LYS A 30 -16.07 -6.86 0.10
N VAL A 31 -15.54 -5.69 -0.27
CA VAL A 31 -15.99 -4.95 -1.44
C VAL A 31 -15.72 -5.77 -2.71
N PRO A 32 -16.74 -6.04 -3.56
CA PRO A 32 -16.56 -6.82 -4.78
C PRO A 32 -15.47 -6.24 -5.69
N GLY A 33 -14.61 -7.10 -6.21
CA GLY A 33 -13.49 -6.71 -7.08
C GLY A 33 -12.20 -6.36 -6.32
N ILE A 34 -12.29 -5.88 -5.07
CA ILE A 34 -11.15 -5.67 -4.17
C ILE A 34 -10.91 -6.93 -3.33
N TYR A 35 -11.94 -7.42 -2.66
CA TYR A 35 -11.89 -8.67 -1.93
C TYR A 35 -12.18 -9.84 -2.87
N ARG A 36 -11.18 -10.71 -3.05
CA ARG A 36 -11.22 -11.87 -3.93
C ARG A 36 -10.68 -13.11 -3.21
N PRO A 37 -11.53 -13.85 -2.48
CA PRO A 37 -11.08 -15.02 -1.74
C PRO A 37 -10.62 -16.15 -2.67
N ASP A 38 -11.14 -16.18 -3.90
CA ASP A 38 -10.75 -17.08 -4.98
C ASP A 38 -9.31 -16.88 -5.48
N ALA A 39 -8.67 -15.77 -5.10
CA ALA A 39 -7.24 -15.55 -5.36
C ALA A 39 -6.33 -16.41 -4.45
N TYR A 40 -6.86 -16.96 -3.35
CA TYR A 40 -6.13 -17.92 -2.52
C TYR A 40 -6.37 -19.33 -3.06
N ILE A 41 -5.30 -20.10 -3.29
CA ILE A 41 -5.41 -21.54 -3.52
C ILE A 41 -5.35 -22.21 -2.16
N ILE A 42 -6.43 -22.89 -1.78
CA ILE A 42 -6.45 -23.72 -0.58
C ILE A 42 -5.99 -25.10 -0.98
N VAL A 43 -4.85 -25.49 -0.44
CA VAL A 43 -4.36 -26.87 -0.47
C VAL A 43 -4.91 -27.55 0.77
N ALA A 44 -5.97 -28.33 0.60
CA ALA A 44 -6.40 -29.26 1.64
C ALA A 44 -5.46 -30.47 1.58
N ILE A 45 -4.68 -30.69 2.64
CA ILE A 45 -4.02 -31.98 2.85
C ILE A 45 -5.13 -32.97 3.22
N GLY A 46 -5.13 -34.15 2.59
CA GLY A 46 -6.10 -35.21 2.89
C GLY A 46 -6.20 -35.45 4.40
N SER A 47 -7.37 -35.92 4.85
CA SER A 47 -7.62 -36.20 6.28
C SER A 47 -6.67 -37.24 6.89
N ASP A 48 -5.89 -37.94 6.06
CA ASP A 48 -4.86 -38.91 6.41
C ASP A 48 -3.43 -38.31 6.43
N GLY A 49 -3.28 -37.01 6.15
CA GLY A 49 -2.01 -36.30 6.16
C GLY A 49 -1.13 -36.52 4.93
N ARG A 50 -1.63 -37.17 3.88
CA ARG A 50 -0.86 -37.45 2.65
C ARG A 50 -1.03 -36.33 1.62
N GLU A 51 0.08 -35.92 1.00
CA GLU A 51 0.11 -34.89 -0.06
C GLU A 51 -0.51 -35.38 -1.39
N GLU A 52 -0.85 -36.67 -1.47
CA GLU A 52 -1.28 -37.34 -2.70
C GLU A 52 -2.74 -37.02 -3.07
N ASP A 53 -3.55 -36.55 -2.10
CA ASP A 53 -4.96 -36.17 -2.25
C ASP A 53 -5.17 -34.64 -2.19
N VAL A 54 -4.16 -33.87 -2.64
CA VAL A 54 -4.24 -32.40 -2.67
C VAL A 54 -5.23 -31.94 -3.74
N VAL A 55 -6.47 -31.71 -3.33
CA VAL A 55 -7.45 -30.97 -4.13
C VAL A 55 -7.20 -29.49 -3.93
N ALA A 56 -6.45 -28.88 -4.85
CA ALA A 56 -6.32 -27.43 -4.93
C ALA A 56 -7.68 -26.83 -5.35
N ALA A 57 -8.33 -26.12 -4.43
CA ALA A 57 -9.58 -25.43 -4.70
C ALA A 57 -9.39 -23.91 -4.53
N PRO A 58 -10.05 -23.07 -5.35
CA PRO A 58 -10.13 -21.64 -5.09
C PRO A 58 -10.75 -21.37 -3.72
N GLY A 59 -10.25 -20.36 -3.02
CA GLY A 59 -10.82 -19.94 -1.76
C GLY A 59 -12.26 -19.47 -1.88
N THR A 60 -13.03 -19.70 -0.82
CA THR A 60 -14.44 -19.31 -0.68
C THR A 60 -14.62 -18.11 0.25
N GLY A 61 -13.60 -17.78 1.04
CA GLY A 61 -13.64 -16.71 2.04
C GLY A 61 -14.48 -17.04 3.28
N THR A 62 -14.76 -18.33 3.50
CA THR A 62 -15.64 -18.83 4.57
C THR A 62 -14.91 -19.67 5.61
N THR A 63 -13.72 -20.17 5.27
CA THR A 63 -12.93 -20.97 6.22
C THR A 63 -12.29 -20.08 7.29
N PRO A 64 -12.02 -20.62 8.50
CA PRO A 64 -11.35 -19.88 9.56
C PRO A 64 -10.01 -19.28 9.12
N PHE A 65 -9.23 -20.02 8.32
CA PHE A 65 -7.95 -19.53 7.79
C PHE A 65 -8.12 -18.31 6.88
N GLU A 66 -9.04 -18.38 5.91
CA GLU A 66 -9.29 -17.25 5.00
C GLU A 66 -9.79 -16.01 5.73
N ILE A 67 -10.65 -16.21 6.73
CA ILE A 67 -11.15 -15.11 7.57
C ILE A 67 -9.96 -14.47 8.31
N CYS A 68 -9.12 -15.26 8.96
CA CYS A 68 -7.92 -14.76 9.62
C CYS A 68 -6.97 -14.05 8.65
N ALA A 69 -6.70 -14.64 7.49
CA ALA A 69 -5.85 -14.04 6.45
C ALA A 69 -6.41 -12.69 5.99
N THR A 70 -7.72 -12.59 5.79
CA THR A 70 -8.40 -11.33 5.41
C THR A 70 -8.19 -10.24 6.45
N TYR A 71 -8.33 -10.57 7.74
CA TYR A 71 -8.06 -9.62 8.83
C TYR A 71 -6.59 -9.22 8.91
N VAL A 72 -5.67 -10.16 8.72
CA VAL A 72 -4.22 -9.87 8.69
C VAL A 72 -3.89 -8.92 7.54
N PHE A 73 -4.39 -9.20 6.33
CA PHE A 73 -4.21 -8.32 5.18
C PHE A 73 -4.80 -6.93 5.43
N ALA A 74 -6.02 -6.85 5.98
CA ALA A 74 -6.62 -5.57 6.34
C ALA A 74 -5.77 -4.78 7.35
N ILE A 75 -5.25 -5.44 8.40
CA ILE A 75 -4.40 -4.81 9.41
C ILE A 75 -3.07 -4.36 8.81
N VAL A 76 -2.49 -5.13 7.89
CA VAL A 76 -1.27 -4.76 7.15
C VAL A 76 -1.48 -3.47 6.35
N TYR A 77 -2.69 -3.19 5.87
CA TYR A 77 -3.00 -1.89 5.25
C TYR A 77 -3.34 -0.79 6.26
N LEU A 78 -4.08 -1.09 7.32
CA LEU A 78 -4.54 -0.10 8.31
C LEU A 78 -3.43 0.41 9.23
N GLY A 79 -2.50 -0.45 9.66
CA GLY A 79 -1.41 -0.09 10.56
C GLY A 79 -0.48 0.98 9.98
N PRO A 80 0.06 0.80 8.76
CA PRO A 80 0.85 1.82 8.09
C PRO A 80 0.10 3.13 7.88
N LEU A 81 -1.22 3.11 7.65
CA LEU A 81 -2.03 4.33 7.50
C LEU A 81 -2.16 5.12 8.80
N LEU A 82 -2.26 4.43 9.93
CA LEU A 82 -2.19 5.07 11.25
C LEU A 82 -0.80 5.66 11.49
N GLY A 83 0.27 4.93 11.15
CA GLY A 83 1.65 5.40 11.23
C GLY A 83 1.91 6.63 10.36
N MET A 84 1.38 6.62 9.14
CA MET A 84 1.38 7.76 8.22
C MET A 84 0.63 8.94 8.83
N THR A 85 -0.62 8.75 9.27
CA THR A 85 -1.42 9.84 9.87
C THR A 85 -0.69 10.47 11.06
N TYR A 86 -0.14 9.64 11.94
CA TYR A 86 0.64 10.08 13.08
C TYR A 86 1.91 10.84 12.65
N ALA A 87 2.69 10.32 11.71
CA ALA A 87 3.89 10.96 11.20
C ALA A 87 3.59 12.33 10.56
N HIS A 88 2.49 12.46 9.83
CA HIS A 88 2.10 13.73 9.21
C HIS A 88 1.78 14.81 10.25
N VAL A 89 1.02 14.45 11.29
CA VAL A 89 0.52 15.38 12.30
C VAL A 89 1.56 15.68 13.38
N ARG A 90 2.30 14.66 13.83
CA ARG A 90 3.18 14.73 15.01
C ARG A 90 4.64 14.42 14.72
N GLY A 91 4.93 13.76 13.60
CA GLY A 91 6.28 13.30 13.28
C GLY A 91 7.23 14.43 12.90
N GLY A 92 8.50 14.25 13.26
CA GLY A 92 9.62 14.99 12.66
C GLY A 92 9.76 14.65 11.17
N MET A 93 10.65 15.37 10.48
CA MET A 93 10.82 15.20 9.03
C MET A 93 11.20 13.75 8.64
N ASP A 94 12.06 13.11 9.42
CA ASP A 94 12.49 11.73 9.12
C ASP A 94 11.37 10.72 9.29
N ALA A 95 10.47 10.94 10.25
CA ALA A 95 9.27 10.11 10.40
C ALA A 95 8.31 10.29 9.21
N LYS A 96 8.13 11.52 8.71
CA LYS A 96 7.32 11.79 7.51
C LYS A 96 7.92 11.15 6.26
N ARG A 97 9.24 11.19 6.13
CA ARG A 97 9.98 10.50 5.06
C ARG A 97 9.76 9.00 5.13
N ALA A 98 10.02 8.39 6.28
CA ALA A 98 9.82 6.95 6.47
C ALA A 98 8.37 6.54 6.15
N ALA A 99 7.40 7.34 6.57
CA ALA A 99 5.98 7.12 6.32
C ALA A 99 5.59 7.18 4.83
N ILE A 100 6.33 7.91 3.98
CA ILE A 100 6.12 7.93 2.52
C ILE A 100 6.92 6.82 1.84
N MET A 101 8.15 6.58 2.29
CA MET A 101 9.08 5.63 1.67
C MET A 101 8.63 4.17 1.86
N MET A 102 8.10 3.82 3.04
CA MET A 102 7.62 2.47 3.31
C MET A 102 6.55 2.01 2.30
N PRO A 103 5.42 2.72 2.12
CA PRO A 103 4.42 2.33 1.13
C PRO A 103 4.96 2.42 -0.30
N LEU A 104 5.84 3.39 -0.62
CA LEU A 104 6.49 3.44 -1.94
C LEU A 104 7.24 2.14 -2.27
N VAL A 105 8.11 1.69 -1.37
CA VAL A 105 8.92 0.48 -1.55
C VAL A 105 8.01 -0.75 -1.62
N TYR A 106 7.01 -0.84 -0.75
CA TYR A 106 6.03 -1.93 -0.80
C TYR A 106 5.32 -2.00 -2.15
N HIS A 107 4.75 -0.88 -2.62
CA HIS A 107 4.02 -0.84 -3.87
C HIS A 107 4.94 -1.11 -5.08
N LEU A 108 6.16 -0.58 -5.07
CA LEU A 108 7.14 -0.83 -6.13
C LEU A 108 7.56 -2.31 -6.18
N ALA A 109 7.87 -2.90 -5.01
CA ALA A 109 8.24 -4.31 -4.91
C ALA A 109 7.09 -5.23 -5.33
N SER A 110 5.85 -4.92 -4.93
CA SER A 110 4.66 -5.67 -5.36
C SER A 110 4.43 -5.56 -6.88
N THR A 111 4.61 -4.38 -7.47
CA THR A 111 4.52 -4.22 -8.94
C THR A 111 5.55 -5.06 -9.67
N VAL A 112 6.83 -4.97 -9.28
CA VAL A 112 7.92 -5.73 -9.92
C VAL A 112 7.71 -7.22 -9.69
N GLY A 113 7.37 -7.62 -8.47
CA GLY A 113 7.12 -9.00 -8.09
C GLY A 113 6.01 -9.62 -8.93
N VAL A 114 4.88 -8.93 -9.12
CA VAL A 114 3.80 -9.49 -9.95
C VAL A 114 4.21 -9.61 -11.41
N VAL A 115 4.89 -8.60 -11.98
CA VAL A 115 5.32 -8.62 -13.39
C VAL A 115 6.37 -9.71 -13.64
N TYR A 116 7.28 -9.95 -12.69
CA TYR A 116 8.40 -10.88 -12.86
C TYR A 116 8.07 -12.32 -12.46
N VAL A 117 7.28 -12.51 -11.40
CA VAL A 117 6.92 -13.84 -10.86
C VAL A 117 5.72 -14.44 -11.61
N PHE A 118 4.83 -13.61 -12.13
CA PHE A 118 3.66 -14.06 -12.89
C PHE A 118 3.75 -13.51 -14.33
N PRO A 119 4.54 -14.12 -15.22
CA PRO A 119 4.54 -13.76 -16.64
C PRO A 119 3.14 -13.92 -17.29
N HIS A 120 2.27 -14.73 -16.67
CA HIS A 120 0.85 -14.85 -17.03
C HIS A 120 -0.06 -13.77 -16.43
N ALA A 121 0.43 -12.82 -15.61
CA ALA A 121 -0.38 -11.70 -15.12
C ALA A 121 -0.84 -10.76 -16.25
N LEU A 122 -0.21 -10.86 -17.43
CA LEU A 122 -0.63 -10.20 -18.68
C LEU A 122 -1.60 -11.06 -19.50
N ASN A 123 -1.86 -12.31 -19.10
CA ASN A 123 -2.90 -13.12 -19.71
C ASN A 123 -4.27 -12.59 -19.21
N PRO A 124 -5.20 -12.23 -20.11
CA PRO A 124 -6.53 -11.73 -19.75
C PRO A 124 -7.35 -12.71 -18.90
N ASP A 125 -7.06 -14.01 -18.94
CA ASP A 125 -7.71 -15.02 -18.07
C ASP A 125 -7.29 -14.87 -16.60
N VAL A 126 -6.18 -14.15 -16.35
CA VAL A 126 -5.63 -13.81 -15.03
C VAL A 126 -5.69 -12.30 -14.78
N ALA A 127 -6.61 -11.61 -15.46
CA ALA A 127 -6.92 -10.18 -15.31
C ALA A 127 -6.99 -9.65 -13.86
N PRO A 128 -7.43 -10.42 -12.84
CA PRO A 128 -7.41 -9.94 -11.46
C PRO A 128 -5.98 -9.62 -10.96
N ILE A 129 -4.99 -10.44 -11.31
CA ILE A 129 -3.59 -10.27 -10.90
C ILE A 129 -2.96 -9.08 -11.63
N GLY A 130 -3.23 -8.93 -12.93
CA GLY A 130 -2.80 -7.77 -13.71
C GLY A 130 -3.40 -6.46 -13.17
N SER A 131 -4.67 -6.48 -12.72
CA SER A 131 -5.32 -5.30 -12.12
C SER A 131 -4.70 -4.92 -10.77
N ALA A 132 -4.32 -5.90 -9.94
CA ALA A 132 -3.61 -5.66 -8.69
C ALA A 132 -2.22 -5.05 -8.95
N ALA A 133 -1.45 -5.60 -9.89
CA ALA A 133 -0.16 -5.05 -10.28
C ALA A 133 -0.27 -3.58 -10.76
N GLY A 134 -1.28 -3.29 -11.58
CA GLY A 134 -1.58 -1.94 -12.05
C GLY A 134 -1.92 -0.98 -10.92
N MET A 135 -2.72 -1.42 -9.94
CA MET A 135 -3.02 -0.61 -8.74
C MET A 135 -1.78 -0.36 -7.89
N HIS A 136 -0.94 -1.37 -7.66
CA HIS A 136 0.34 -1.17 -6.97
C HIS A 136 1.26 -0.20 -7.75
N ALA A 137 1.30 -0.29 -9.08
CA ALA A 137 2.13 0.59 -9.92
C ALA A 137 1.65 2.05 -9.82
N PHE A 138 0.33 2.26 -9.88
CA PHE A 138 -0.29 3.56 -9.69
C PHE A 138 0.06 4.16 -8.31
N TYR A 139 -0.06 3.38 -7.24
CA TYR A 139 0.32 3.84 -5.91
C TYR A 139 1.81 4.13 -5.80
N ALA A 140 2.69 3.31 -6.37
CA ALA A 140 4.13 3.59 -6.38
C ALA A 140 4.43 4.96 -7.02
N VAL A 141 3.80 5.28 -8.16
CA VAL A 141 3.95 6.60 -8.79
C VAL A 141 3.41 7.72 -7.89
N LEU A 142 2.25 7.55 -7.28
CA LEU A 142 1.69 8.54 -6.35
C LEU A 142 2.59 8.80 -5.15
N PHE A 143 3.14 7.75 -4.53
CA PHE A 143 4.05 7.88 -3.39
C PHE A 143 5.40 8.48 -3.80
N ALA A 144 5.89 8.20 -5.03
CA ALA A 144 7.09 8.85 -5.57
C ALA A 144 6.86 10.36 -5.80
N LEU A 145 5.70 10.75 -6.33
CA LEU A 145 5.31 12.15 -6.47
C LEU A 145 5.18 12.82 -5.10
N LEU A 146 4.55 12.13 -4.13
CA LEU A 146 4.42 12.62 -2.77
C LEU A 146 5.79 12.84 -2.12
N TRP A 147 6.73 11.92 -2.31
CA TRP A 147 8.12 12.06 -1.86
C TRP A 147 8.80 13.27 -2.48
N TYR A 148 8.68 13.46 -3.80
CA TYR A 148 9.25 14.60 -4.51
C TYR A 148 8.76 15.94 -3.94
N TYR A 149 7.44 16.09 -3.77
CA TYR A 149 6.86 17.31 -3.19
C TYR A 149 7.20 17.49 -1.71
N ALA A 150 7.32 16.40 -0.96
CA ALA A 150 7.75 16.44 0.43
C ALA A 150 9.17 17.01 0.53
N GLU A 151 10.09 16.54 -0.31
CA GLU A 151 11.48 17.01 -0.33
C GLU A 151 11.60 18.48 -0.74
N ASP A 152 10.79 18.94 -1.71
CA ASP A 152 10.75 20.34 -2.12
C ASP A 152 10.24 21.26 -0.98
N ASP A 153 9.13 20.88 -0.34
CA ASP A 153 8.58 21.62 0.80
C ASP A 153 9.58 21.65 1.97
N MET A 154 10.23 20.53 2.26
CA MET A 154 11.24 20.42 3.32
C MET A 154 12.46 21.31 3.05
N LYS A 155 12.98 21.34 1.82
CA LYS A 155 14.11 22.22 1.44
C LYS A 155 13.73 23.70 1.57
N SER A 156 12.52 24.07 1.15
CA SER A 156 12.03 25.46 1.23
C SER A 156 11.88 25.96 2.68
N ASN A 157 11.45 25.08 3.59
CA ASN A 157 11.32 25.38 5.01
C ASN A 157 12.68 25.44 5.73
N ALA A 158 13.60 24.52 5.43
CA ALA A 158 14.96 24.54 5.96
C ALA A 158 15.73 25.80 5.54
N TRP A 159 15.52 26.28 4.31
CA TRP A 159 16.12 27.52 3.82
C TRP A 159 15.54 28.76 4.50
N SER A 160 14.23 28.77 4.77
CA SER A 160 13.56 29.84 5.51
C SER A 160 13.98 29.89 6.97
N TYR A 161 14.20 28.74 7.60
CA TYR A 161 14.73 28.64 8.97
C TYR A 161 16.16 29.19 9.06
N ARG A 162 17.06 28.78 8.15
CA ARG A 162 18.44 29.30 8.10
C ARG A 162 18.48 30.82 7.94
N ARG A 163 17.68 31.42 7.04
CA ARG A 163 17.65 32.89 6.91
C ARG A 163 17.22 33.61 8.18
N LYS A 164 16.26 33.07 8.93
CA LYS A 164 15.78 33.70 10.18
C LYS A 164 16.81 33.66 11.32
N HIS A 165 17.74 32.71 11.29
CA HIS A 165 18.74 32.52 12.33
C HIS A 165 20.14 33.00 11.95
N VAL A 166 20.48 33.06 10.66
CA VAL A 166 21.77 33.58 10.16
C VAL A 166 21.78 35.11 10.08
N ILE A 167 20.63 35.79 9.93
CA ILE A 167 20.55 37.27 9.90
C ILE A 167 20.62 37.88 11.32
N ARG A 168 20.83 37.08 12.36
CA ARG A 168 20.94 37.53 13.76
C ARG A 168 22.36 37.53 14.31
N GLU A 169 23.36 37.24 13.49
CA GLU A 169 24.79 37.40 13.79
C GLU A 169 25.34 38.62 13.04
#